data_AF-A0A3C0DL44-F1
#
_entry.id   AF-A0A3C0DL44-F1
#
_cell.length_a   1.000
_cell.length_b   1.000
_cell.length_c   1.000
_cell.angle_alpha   90.00
_cell.angle_beta   90.00
_cell.angle_gamma   90.00
#
_symmetry.space_group_name_H-M   'P 1'
#
loop_
_entity.id
_entity.type
_entity.pdbx_description
1 polymer ?
#
loop_
_entity_poly.entity_id
_entity_poly.type
_entity_poly.pdbx_seq_one_letter_code
_entity_poly.pdbx_strand_id
1 'polypeptide(L)' 'MSQFTKMKLFTGTANPQLGQEIADFLGIALGEVMISRFACGEIYVKYEESIRGVDVFILQPLSYPVNENIMELLIMI' A
#
# COMPACT_ATOMS: atom_id res chain seq x y z
N MET A 1 4.54 -7.19 -26.88
CA MET A 1 5.23 -7.06 -25.58
C MET A 1 4.58 -5.90 -24.85
N SER A 2 3.59 -6.21 -24.02
CA SER A 2 2.57 -5.28 -23.54
C SER A 2 3.05 -4.42 -22.37
N GLN A 3 3.10 -3.10 -22.59
CA GLN A 3 2.55 -2.02 -21.76
C GLN A 3 2.41 -2.16 -20.21
N PHE A 4 3.26 -2.91 -19.50
CA PHE A 4 3.31 -2.91 -18.02
C PHE A 4 4.25 -1.82 -17.46
N THR A 5 4.51 -0.75 -18.19
CA THR A 5 5.74 0.02 -18.02
C THR A 5 5.86 0.76 -16.68
N LYS A 6 4.81 0.91 -15.87
CA LYS A 6 4.93 1.38 -14.47
C LYS A 6 3.80 0.84 -13.59
N MET A 7 3.83 -0.45 -13.23
CA MET A 7 3.00 -0.95 -12.12
C MET A 7 3.72 -0.67 -10.79
N LYS A 8 2.99 -0.24 -9.76
CA LYS A 8 3.51 -0.14 -8.38
C LYS A 8 2.59 -0.86 -7.41
N LEU A 9 3.18 -1.62 -6.50
CA LEU A 9 2.49 -2.32 -5.44
C LEU A 9 2.79 -1.64 -4.10
N PHE A 10 1.77 -1.21 -3.40
CA PHE A 10 1.86 -0.68 -2.04
C PHE A 10 1.16 -1.62 -1.08
N THR A 11 1.59 -1.64 0.17
CA THR A 11 0.93 -2.40 1.23
C THR A 11 0.56 -1.48 2.38
N GLY A 12 -0.58 -1.74 3.00
CA GLY A 12 -0.93 -1.12 4.27
C GLY A 12 -0.28 -1.84 5.45
N THR A 13 -0.69 -1.46 6.66
CA THR A 13 -0.18 -2.00 7.93
C THR A 13 -0.78 -3.33 8.32
N ALA A 14 -1.86 -3.79 7.67
CA ALA A 14 -2.57 -5.00 8.07
C ALA A 14 -1.78 -6.29 7.83
N ASN A 15 -1.01 -6.37 6.73
CA ASN A 15 -0.11 -7.49 6.46
C ASN A 15 1.02 -7.11 5.48
N PRO A 16 2.09 -6.46 5.98
CA PRO A 16 3.21 -6.07 5.13
C PRO A 16 4.00 -7.27 4.60
N GLN A 17 4.04 -8.39 5.33
CA GLN A 17 4.74 -9.60 4.92
C GLN A 17 4.14 -10.18 3.63
N LEU A 18 2.81 -10.26 3.55
CA LEU A 18 2.13 -10.72 2.33
C LEU A 18 2.39 -9.78 1.15
N GLY A 19 2.46 -8.47 1.38
CA GLY A 19 2.84 -7.49 0.36
C GLY A 19 4.23 -7.77 -0.19
N GLN A 20 5.19 -8.06 0.69
CA GLN A 20 6.56 -8.40 0.29
C GLN A 20 6.62 -9.71 -0.49
N GLU A 21 5.95 -10.76 -0.03
CA GLU A 21 5.92 -12.06 -0.73
C GLU A 21 5.34 -11.94 -2.15
N ILE A 22 4.30 -11.11 -2.34
CA ILE A 22 3.70 -10.86 -3.65
C ILE A 22 4.64 -10.01 -4.53
N ALA A 23 5.30 -8.99 -3.96
CA ALA A 23 6.28 -8.18 -4.67
C ALA A 23 7.45 -9.04 -5.19
N ASP A 24 7.97 -9.93 -4.32
CA ASP A 24 9.04 -10.87 -4.64
C ASP A 24 8.61 -11.86 -5.73
N PHE A 25 7.38 -12.37 -5.66
CA PHE A 25 6.81 -13.26 -6.68
C PHE A 25 6.65 -12.57 -8.04
N LEU A 26 6.25 -11.29 -8.05
CA LEU A 26 6.09 -10.49 -9.26
C LEU A 26 7.43 -9.95 -9.80
N GLY A 27 8.51 -10.04 -9.02
CA GLY A 27 9.82 -9.49 -9.36
C GLY A 27 9.86 -7.96 -9.38
N ILE A 28 9.01 -7.31 -8.59
CA ILE A 28 8.95 -5.84 -8.44
C ILE A 28 9.35 -5.43 -7.02
N ALA A 29 9.82 -4.21 -6.85
CA ALA A 29 10.01 -3.65 -5.52
C ALA A 29 8.66 -3.19 -4.94
N LEU A 30 8.47 -3.40 -3.64
CA LEU A 30 7.35 -2.83 -2.90
C LEU A 30 7.53 -1.31 -2.83
N GLY A 31 6.46 -0.57 -3.08
CA GLY A 31 6.47 0.88 -3.09
C GLY A 31 6.60 1.48 -1.69
N GLU A 32 7.26 2.64 -1.62
CA GLU A 32 7.53 3.32 -0.36
C GLU A 32 6.34 4.20 0.05
N VAL A 33 5.71 3.83 1.17
CA VAL A 33 4.62 4.58 1.78
C VAL A 33 4.86 4.74 3.28
N MET A 34 4.82 5.98 3.74
CA MET A 34 4.84 6.31 5.16
C MET A 34 3.41 6.29 5.68
N ILE A 35 3.13 5.37 6.60
CA ILE A 35 1.87 5.30 7.32
C ILE A 35 2.16 5.58 8.79
N SER A 36 1.54 6.62 9.34
CA SER A 36 1.70 7.02 10.74
C SER A 36 0.34 7.15 11.41
N ARG A 37 0.30 6.88 12.71
CA ARG A 37 -0.91 6.97 13.53
C ARG A 37 -0.67 7.97 14.64
N PHE A 38 -1.47 9.03 14.67
CA PHE A 38 -1.38 10.06 15.68
C PHE A 38 -2.04 9.60 16.99
N ALA A 39 -1.69 10.25 18.10
CA ALA A 39 -2.26 9.94 19.42
C ALA A 39 -3.79 10.15 19.50
N CYS A 40 -4.36 10.93 18.58
CA CYS A 40 -5.81 11.12 18.42
C CYS A 40 -6.51 9.96 17.67
N GLY A 41 -5.76 8.99 17.13
CA GLY A 41 -6.29 7.88 16.32
C GLY A 41 -6.42 8.20 14.83
N GLU A 42 -6.01 9.39 14.40
CA GLU A 42 -5.97 9.76 12.97
C GLU A 42 -4.83 9.03 12.25
N ILE A 43 -5.13 8.60 11.02
CA ILE A 43 -4.19 7.89 10.15
C ILE A 43 -3.65 8.88 9.12
N TYR A 44 -2.32 8.95 9.03
CA TYR A 44 -1.60 9.74 8.04
C TYR A 44 -0.92 8.82 7.05
N VAL A 45 -1.13 9.07 5.76
CA VAL A 45 -0.51 8.33 4.67
C VAL A 45 0.22 9.31 3.77
N LYS A 46 1.47 9.00 3.42
CA LYS A 46 2.27 9.76 2.47
C LYS A 46 3.10 8.82 1.61
N TYR A 47 2.90 8.88 0.30
CA TYR A 47 3.78 8.23 -0.67
C TYR A 47 5.13 8.94 -0.71
N GLU A 48 6.23 8.18 -0.59
CA GLU A 48 7.59 8.74 -0.62
C GLU A 48 8.18 8.78 -2.03
N GLU A 49 7.43 8.28 -3.01
CA GLU A 49 7.82 8.21 -4.41
C GLU A 49 6.73 8.74 -5.35
N SER A 50 7.12 9.06 -6.60
CA SER A 50 6.16 9.52 -7.59
C SER A 50 5.26 8.38 -8.07
N ILE A 51 3.95 8.55 -7.89
CA ILE A 51 2.88 7.64 -8.35
C ILE A 51 2.09 8.20 -9.55
N ARG A 52 2.60 9.23 -10.23
CA ARG A 52 1.87 9.86 -11.33
C ARG A 52 1.96 9.04 -12.62
N GLY A 53 0.80 8.67 -13.17
CA GLY A 53 0.69 7.96 -14.45
C GLY A 53 1.22 6.52 -14.38
N VAL A 54 1.11 5.92 -13.20
CA VAL A 54 1.48 4.53 -12.91
C VAL A 54 0.23 3.79 -12.45
N ASP A 55 0.16 2.49 -12.71
CA ASP A 55 -0.93 1.66 -12.21
C ASP A 55 -0.61 1.25 -10.77
N VAL A 56 -1.37 1.78 -9.83
CA VAL A 56 -1.18 1.58 -8.39
C VAL A 56 -2.06 0.43 -7.92
N PHE A 57 -1.45 -0.57 -7.30
CA PHE A 57 -2.11 -1.67 -6.62
C PHE A 57 -1.87 -1.55 -5.12
N ILE A 58 -2.94 -1.56 -4.33
CA ILE A 58 -2.86 -1.46 -2.87
C ILE A 58 -3.27 -2.81 -2.27
N LEU A 59 -2.37 -3.42 -1.53
CA LEU A 59 -2.62 -4.62 -0.77
C LEU A 59 -2.91 -4.28 0.69
N GLN A 60 -4.19 -4.32 1.06
CA GLN A 60 -4.64 -4.17 2.44
C GLN A 60 -5.68 -5.24 2.78
N PRO A 61 -5.28 -6.30 3.48
CA PRO A 61 -6.24 -7.21 4.09
C PRO A 61 -7.10 -6.50 5.14
N LEU A 62 -8.40 -6.76 5.13
CA LEU A 62 -9.34 -6.21 6.11
C LEU A 62 -9.45 -7.14 7.34
N SER A 63 -8.31 -7.54 7.90
CA SER A 63 -8.23 -8.31 9.14
C SER A 63 -8.57 -7.44 10.36
N TYR A 64 -8.73 -8.05 11.54
CA TYR A 64 -8.93 -7.27 12.76
C TYR A 64 -7.70 -6.39 13.06
N PRO A 65 -7.85 -5.08 13.34
CA PRO A 65 -9.09 -4.30 13.44
C PRO A 65 -9.63 -3.83 12.08
N VAL A 66 -10.82 -4.32 11.72
CA VAL A 66 -11.41 -4.14 10.37
C VAL A 66 -11.61 -2.68 10.01
N ASN A 67 -12.18 -1.89 10.92
CA ASN A 67 -12.53 -0.49 10.66
C ASN A 67 -11.28 0.36 10.38
N GLU A 68 -10.20 0.15 11.13
CA GLU A 68 -8.96 0.90 10.94
C GLU A 68 -8.29 0.52 9.62
N ASN A 69 -8.28 -0.77 9.27
CA ASN A 69 -7.72 -1.25 8.01
C ASN A 69 -8.52 -0.76 6.80
N ILE A 70 -9.86 -0.66 6.92
CA ILE A 70 -10.71 -0.01 5.91
C ILE A 70 -10.37 1.48 5.80
N MET A 71 -10.31 2.20 6.92
CA MET A 71 -10.01 3.64 6.90
C MET A 71 -8.63 3.92 6.31
N GLU A 72 -7.63 3.10 6.65
CA GLU A 72 -6.29 3.19 6.08
C GLU A 72 -6.31 2.96 4.56
N LEU A 73 -7.01 1.93 4.08
CA LEU A 73 -7.16 1.68 2.64
C LEU A 73 -7.83 2.87 1.93
N LEU A 74 -8.88 3.43 2.51
CA LEU A 74 -9.59 4.58 1.94
C LEU A 74 -8.74 5.84 1.87
N ILE A 75 -7.81 6.04 2.80
CA ILE A 75 -6.88 7.16 2.80
C ILE A 75 -5.73 6.95 1.81
N MET A 76 -5.37 5.69 1.52
CA MET A 76 -4.33 5.35 0.53
C MET A 76 -4.80 5.57 -0.92
N ILE A 77 -6.10 5.41 -1.22
CA ILE A 77 -6.67 5.61 -2.57
C ILE A 77 -6.67 7.09 -2.95
#